data_AF-A0A965MZT8-F1
#
_entry.id   AF-A0A965MZT8-F1
#
_cell.length_a   1.000
_cell.length_b   1.000
_cell.length_c   1.000
_cell.angle_alpha   90.00
_cell.angle_beta   90.00
_cell.angle_gamma   90.00
#
_symmetry.space_group_name_H-M   'P 1'
#
loop_
_entity.id
_entity.type
_entity.pdbx_description
1 polymer ?
#
loop_
_entity_poly.entity_id
_entity_poly.type
_entity_poly.pdbx_seq_one_letter_code
_entity_poly.pdbx_strand_id
1 'polypeptide(L)'
;MLQDNNQNLTFKGQDLIGLKYKPLFPFFKNANNAFQILDANFVTTEDGTGIVHCAPGFGEDDQVVCKQNGIDVVCPVDNGGKFTSEIYKIDYKLLIALGSTI
;
A
#
# COMPACT_ATOMS: atom_id res chain seq x y z
N MET A 1 31.28 -6.23 13.35
CA MET A 1 31.50 -4.86 12.88
C MET A 1 30.61 -4.62 11.67
N LEU A 2 29.33 -4.30 11.92
CA LEU A 2 28.47 -3.72 10.89
C LEU A 2 28.76 -2.23 10.95
N GLN A 3 29.31 -1.66 9.88
CA GLN A 3 29.60 -0.24 9.82
C GLN A 3 28.25 0.49 9.74
N ASP A 4 27.96 1.33 10.74
CA ASP A 4 26.86 2.28 10.75
C ASP A 4 27.05 3.30 9.62
N ASN A 5 26.64 2.94 8.41
CA ASN A 5 26.56 3.84 7.27
C ASN A 5 25.24 4.61 7.34
N ASN A 6 25.14 5.52 8.32
CA ASN A 6 23.98 6.39 8.48
C ASN A 6 24.06 7.55 7.45
N GLN A 7 24.05 7.21 6.16
CA GLN A 7 23.79 8.18 5.10
C GLN A 7 22.28 8.28 4.93
N ASN A 8 21.72 9.43 5.28
CA ASN A 8 20.36 9.76 4.91
C ASN A 8 20.28 9.90 3.38
N LEU A 9 19.58 8.97 2.74
CA LEU A 9 19.31 8.99 1.31
C LEU A 9 17.99 9.72 1.07
N THR A 10 18.04 10.84 0.37
CA THR A 10 16.85 11.60 -0.08
C THR A 10 16.53 11.26 -1.52
N PHE A 11 15.26 11.00 -1.80
CA PHE A 11 14.74 10.78 -3.16
C PHE A 11 13.53 11.67 -3.42
N LYS A 12 13.26 12.01 -4.68
CA LYS A 12 11.97 12.62 -5.02
C LYS A 12 10.92 11.51 -5.06
N GLY A 13 9.69 11.81 -4.62
CA GLY A 13 8.58 10.86 -4.69
C GLY A 13 8.35 10.32 -6.11
N GLN A 14 8.57 11.16 -7.12
CA GLN A 14 8.50 10.78 -8.54
C GLN A 14 9.48 9.65 -8.92
N ASP A 15 10.64 9.59 -8.27
CA ASP A 15 11.66 8.57 -8.55
C ASP A 15 11.26 7.19 -7.97
N LEU A 16 10.27 7.16 -7.07
CA LEU A 16 9.80 5.95 -6.42
C LEU A 16 8.61 5.30 -7.15
N ILE A 17 7.94 6.03 -8.04
CA ILE A 17 6.76 5.54 -8.77
C ILE A 17 7.13 4.29 -9.58
N GLY A 18 6.31 3.24 -9.47
CA GLY A 18 6.51 1.95 -10.14
C GLY A 18 7.47 0.99 -9.43
N LEU A 19 8.15 1.41 -8.35
CA LEU A 19 8.93 0.47 -7.53
C LEU A 19 8.00 -0.56 -6.90
N LYS A 20 8.39 -1.84 -7.01
CA LYS A 20 7.65 -2.95 -6.41
C LYS A 20 8.09 -3.17 -4.96
N TYR A 21 7.13 -3.47 -4.11
CA TYR A 21 7.39 -3.82 -2.72
C TYR A 21 6.88 -5.23 -2.41
N LYS A 22 7.46 -5.84 -1.36
CA LYS A 22 6.98 -7.12 -0.86
C LYS A 22 5.73 -6.87 0.00
N PRO A 23 4.58 -7.47 -0.31
CA PRO A 23 3.41 -7.31 0.53
C PRO A 23 3.62 -7.92 1.91
N LEU A 24 2.97 -7.32 2.91
CA LEU A 24 2.96 -7.81 4.28
C LEU A 24 2.29 -9.18 4.38
N PHE A 25 1.22 -9.39 3.60
CA PHE A 25 0.50 -10.65 3.55
C PHE A 25 0.56 -11.27 2.15
N PRO A 26 0.67 -12.60 2.03
CA PRO A 26 0.71 -13.27 0.73
C PRO A 26 -0.65 -13.32 0.02
N PHE A 27 -1.68 -12.65 0.55
CA PHE A 27 -2.98 -12.53 -0.09
C PHE A 27 -2.88 -11.73 -1.37
N PHE A 28 -3.60 -12.18 -2.41
CA PHE A 28 -3.65 -11.51 -3.71
C PHE A 28 -2.27 -11.26 -4.35
N LYS A 29 -1.23 -12.03 -4.00
CA LYS A 29 0.14 -11.86 -4.54
C LYS A 29 0.20 -11.91 -6.09
N ASN A 30 -0.79 -12.55 -6.71
CA ASN A 30 -0.91 -12.68 -8.15
C ASN A 30 -1.79 -11.60 -8.79
N ALA A 31 -2.25 -10.59 -8.02
CA ALA A 31 -3.04 -9.50 -8.55
C ALA A 31 -2.24 -8.70 -9.58
N ASN A 32 -2.89 -8.40 -10.70
CA ASN A 32 -2.26 -7.72 -11.81
C ASN A 32 -1.87 -6.30 -11.41
N ASN A 33 -0.64 -5.89 -11.76
CA ASN A 33 -0.10 -4.56 -11.45
C ASN A 33 -0.17 -4.14 -9.95
N ALA A 34 -0.35 -5.09 -9.03
CA ALA A 34 -0.39 -4.81 -7.61
C ALA A 34 1.01 -4.68 -6.98
N PHE A 35 1.05 -4.21 -5.74
CA PHE A 35 2.26 -4.09 -4.91
C PHE A 35 3.37 -3.24 -5.52
N GLN A 36 2.98 -2.09 -6.06
CA GLN A 36 3.88 -1.06 -6.55
C GLN A 36 3.48 0.31 -6.02
N ILE A 37 4.42 1.26 -6.04
CA ILE A 37 4.16 2.65 -5.68
C ILE A 37 3.42 3.33 -6.83
N LEU A 38 2.30 3.99 -6.52
CA LEU A 38 1.47 4.71 -7.47
C LEU A 38 1.55 6.22 -7.20
N ASP A 39 1.38 7.00 -8.25
CA ASP A 39 1.18 8.44 -8.11
C ASP A 39 -0.28 8.72 -7.69
N ALA A 40 -0.46 9.61 -6.73
CA ALA A 40 -1.77 9.94 -6.17
C ALA A 40 -1.82 11.40 -5.72
N ASN A 41 -2.72 12.18 -6.34
CA ASN A 41 -2.85 13.62 -6.10
C ASN A 41 -3.55 13.97 -4.78
N PHE A 42 -4.17 13.00 -4.12
CA PHE A 42 -4.89 13.20 -2.85
C PHE A 42 -3.99 13.03 -1.62
N VAL A 43 -2.73 12.61 -1.81
CA VAL A 43 -1.78 12.43 -0.72
C VAL A 43 -1.22 13.79 -0.30
N THR A 44 -1.40 14.15 0.96
CA THR A 44 -0.85 15.38 1.54
C THR A 44 0.28 15.07 2.52
N THR A 45 1.05 16.11 2.87
CA THR A 45 2.10 16.03 3.89
C THR A 45 1.63 16.54 5.25
N GLU A 46 0.33 16.86 5.38
CA GLU A 46 -0.23 17.46 6.60
C GLU A 46 -0.42 16.40 7.69
N ASP A 47 -0.84 15.19 7.31
CA ASP A 47 -1.10 14.08 8.22
C ASP A 47 -0.52 12.76 7.71
N GLY A 48 -0.15 11.88 8.63
CA GLY A 48 0.39 10.57 8.33
C GLY A 48 1.87 10.62 7.96
N THR A 49 2.23 9.93 6.88
CA THR A 49 3.64 9.72 6.51
C THR A 49 3.98 10.19 5.10
N GLY A 50 2.99 10.59 4.30
CA GLY A 50 3.17 10.85 2.87
C GLY A 50 3.18 9.58 2.00
N ILE A 51 2.97 8.40 2.58
CA ILE A 51 2.66 7.16 1.85
C ILE A 51 1.32 6.63 2.34
N VAL A 52 0.38 6.43 1.41
CA VAL A 52 -0.97 5.94 1.71
C VAL A 52 -1.12 4.50 1.21
N HIS A 53 -1.72 3.66 2.04
CA HIS A 53 -2.14 2.32 1.63
C HIS A 53 -3.44 2.43 0.82
N CYS A 54 -3.43 1.97 -0.43
CA CYS A 54 -4.62 1.95 -1.27
C CYS A 54 -5.35 0.61 -1.18
N ALA A 55 -6.63 0.67 -0.82
CA ALA A 55 -7.53 -0.48 -0.76
C ALA A 55 -8.77 -0.22 -1.65
N PRO A 56 -8.78 -0.67 -2.92
CA PRO A 56 -9.79 -0.25 -3.90
C PRO A 56 -11.22 -0.68 -3.59
N GLY A 57 -11.41 -1.66 -2.69
CA GLY A 57 -12.73 -2.09 -2.23
C GLY A 57 -13.32 -1.25 -1.09
N PHE A 58 -12.57 -0.28 -0.54
CA PHE A 58 -12.95 0.44 0.69
C PHE A 58 -12.91 1.96 0.57
N GLY A 59 -12.12 2.52 -0.34
CA GLY A 59 -12.04 3.96 -0.59
C GLY A 59 -12.37 4.31 -2.05
N GLU A 60 -13.08 5.42 -2.26
CA GLU A 60 -13.39 5.92 -3.60
C GLU A 60 -12.11 6.37 -4.34
N ASP A 61 -11.27 7.17 -3.67
CA ASP A 61 -9.99 7.64 -4.22
C ASP A 61 -9.05 6.47 -4.55
N ASP A 62 -9.00 5.46 -3.68
CA ASP A 62 -8.25 4.22 -3.89
C ASP A 62 -8.75 3.47 -5.12
N GLN A 63 -10.08 3.36 -5.27
CA GLN A 63 -10.70 2.70 -6.42
C GLN A 63 -10.32 3.42 -7.72
N VAL A 64 -10.37 4.75 -7.74
CA VAL A 64 -10.05 5.56 -8.92
C VAL A 64 -8.58 5.37 -9.31
N VAL A 65 -7.65 5.53 -8.38
CA VAL A 65 -6.21 5.39 -8.66
C VAL A 65 -5.85 3.95 -9.04
N CYS A 66 -6.38 2.94 -8.35
CA CYS A 66 -6.15 1.54 -8.70
C CYS A 66 -6.66 1.21 -10.11
N LYS A 67 -7.88 1.67 -10.44
CA LYS A 67 -8.49 1.43 -11.76
C LYS A 67 -7.68 2.08 -12.88
N GLN A 68 -7.19 3.31 -12.69
CA GLN A 68 -6.34 4.00 -13.66
C GLN A 68 -5.02 3.27 -13.93
N ASN A 69 -4.52 2.54 -12.94
CA ASN A 69 -3.28 1.77 -13.02
C ASN A 69 -3.49 0.28 -13.36
N GLY A 70 -4.72 -0.11 -13.72
CA GLY A 70 -5.06 -1.48 -14.12
C GLY A 70 -5.00 -2.49 -12.98
N ILE A 71 -5.26 -2.05 -11.75
CA ILE A 71 -5.38 -2.89 -10.55
C ILE A 71 -6.86 -3.19 -10.32
N ASP A 72 -7.18 -4.48 -10.23
CA ASP A 72 -8.55 -4.94 -10.02
C ASP A 72 -9.06 -4.59 -8.62
N VAL A 73 -10.36 -4.30 -8.53
CA VAL A 73 -11.02 -4.04 -7.24
C VAL A 73 -11.20 -5.35 -6.51
N VAL A 74 -10.69 -5.42 -5.29
CA VAL A 74 -10.83 -6.56 -4.39
C VAL A 74 -11.46 -6.09 -3.08
N CYS A 75 -12.55 -6.73 -2.67
CA CYS A 75 -13.19 -6.50 -1.37
C CYS A 75 -13.36 -7.84 -0.66
N PRO A 76 -12.46 -8.19 0.29
CA PRO A 76 -12.52 -9.46 1.00
C PRO A 76 -13.50 -9.44 2.18
N VAL A 77 -14.55 -8.62 2.13
CA VAL A 77 -15.55 -8.48 3.21
C VAL A 77 -16.94 -8.73 2.64
N ASP A 78 -17.73 -9.54 3.35
CA ASP A 78 -19.11 -9.85 2.97
C ASP A 78 -20.11 -8.79 3.48
N ASN A 79 -21.38 -8.91 3.08
CA ASN A 79 -22.46 -8.00 3.49
C ASN A 79 -22.75 -8.01 5.01
N GLY A 80 -22.19 -8.98 5.74
CA GLY A 80 -22.26 -9.04 7.20
C GLY A 80 -21.05 -8.40 7.90
N GLY A 81 -20.12 -7.79 7.15
CA GLY A 81 -18.91 -7.19 7.69
C GLY A 81 -17.86 -8.23 8.12
N LYS A 82 -17.95 -9.47 7.63
CA LYS A 82 -16.99 -10.53 7.94
C LYS A 82 -16.02 -10.73 6.79
N PHE A 83 -14.78 -11.08 7.10
CA PHE A 83 -13.81 -11.46 6.08
C PHE A 83 -14.27 -12.72 5.34
N THR A 84 -14.09 -12.71 4.01
CA THR A 84 -14.38 -13.86 3.15
C THR A 84 -13.39 -14.99 3.39
N SER A 85 -13.72 -16.19 2.91
CA SER A 85 -12.86 -17.38 3.03
C SER A 85 -11.49 -17.25 2.33
N GLU A 86 -11.33 -16.26 1.46
CA GLU A 86 -10.08 -15.95 0.76
C GLU A 86 -9.01 -15.38 1.70
N ILE A 87 -9.44 -14.79 2.82
CA ILE A 87 -8.58 -14.33 3.90
C ILE A 87 -8.65 -15.38 5.02
N TYR A 88 -7.77 -16.37 4.97
CA TYR A 88 -7.64 -17.29 6.09
C TYR A 88 -7.03 -16.56 7.29
N LYS A 89 -7.77 -16.63 8.40
CA LYS A 89 -7.50 -16.09 9.74
C LYS A 89 -6.01 -15.77 9.99
N ILE A 90 -5.61 -14.54 9.69
CA ILE A 90 -4.39 -13.98 10.29
C ILE A 90 -4.84 -13.36 11.60
N ASP A 91 -4.65 -14.12 12.68
CA ASP A 91 -4.54 -13.54 13.99
C ASP A 91 -3.30 -12.66 13.93
N TYR A 92 -3.46 -11.33 13.94
CA TYR A 92 -2.76 -10.38 14.80
C TYR A 92 -3.06 -8.95 14.36
N LYS A 93 -3.56 -8.25 15.37
CA LYS A 93 -3.57 -6.81 15.60
C LYS A 93 -2.33 -6.12 15.00
N LEU A 94 -2.59 -5.11 14.16
CA LEU A 94 -1.85 -3.84 14.11
C LEU A 94 -0.57 -3.76 13.22
N LEU A 95 -0.50 -2.64 12.48
CA LEU A 95 0.59 -1.64 12.47
C LEU A 95 1.55 -1.51 11.24
N ILE A 96 1.72 -0.22 10.87
CA ILE A 96 2.79 0.56 10.19
C ILE A 96 3.06 0.40 8.68
N ALA A 97 2.89 1.52 7.95
CA ALA A 97 3.82 1.92 6.88
C ALA A 97 4.24 3.39 7.05
N LEU A 98 5.55 3.57 7.00
CA LEU A 98 6.31 4.80 7.15
C LEU A 98 6.22 5.69 5.91
N GLY A 99 6.80 6.87 6.05
CA GLY A 99 6.97 7.85 5.01
C GLY A 99 7.75 8.99 5.65
N SER A 100 8.81 9.34 4.95
CA SER A 100 10.03 9.90 5.50
C SER A 100 10.23 11.27 4.87
N THR A 101 10.50 12.26 5.70
CA THR A 101 11.56 13.23 5.41
C THR A 101 12.76 12.65 6.17
N ILE A 102 13.73 11.98 5.54
CA ILE A 102 14.74 12.56 4.64
C ILE A 102 14.59 12.13 3.17
#